data_AF-A0A2N6ERJ0-F1
#
_entry.id   AF-A0A2N6ERJ0-F1
#
_cell.length_a   1.000
_cell.length_b   1.000
_cell.length_c   1.000
_cell.angle_alpha   90.00
_cell.angle_beta   90.00
_cell.angle_gamma   90.00
#
_symmetry.space_group_name_H-M   'P 1'
#
loop_
_entity.id
_entity.type
_entity.pdbx_description
1 polymer ?
#
loop_
_entity_poly.entity_id
_entity_poly.type
_entity_poly.pdbx_seq_one_letter_code
_entity_poly.pdbx_strand_id
1 'polypeptide(L)' 'MSFINYASREINCKIVYYGPGLCGKTTNLQFIYNKSAEETKGKMISLATETERTLFFDFLPLALGEIRGFKTRF' A
#
# COMPACT_ATOMS: atom_id res chain seq x y z
N MET A 1 -11.30 0.54 -1.81
CA MET A 1 -12.03 0.86 -3.06
C MET A 1 -10.99 0.93 -4.17
N SER A 2 -11.26 0.31 -5.32
CA SER A 2 -10.36 0.34 -6.48
C SER A 2 -10.66 1.56 -7.35
N PHE A 3 -9.62 2.17 -7.91
CA PHE A 3 -9.69 3.28 -8.84
C PHE A 3 -9.01 2.89 -10.16
N ILE A 4 -9.76 2.96 -11.26
CA ILE A 4 -9.26 2.59 -12.59
C ILE A 4 -8.97 3.87 -13.37
N ASN A 5 -7.70 4.10 -13.66
CA ASN A 5 -7.27 5.16 -14.55
C ASN A 5 -7.12 4.60 -15.97
N TYR A 6 -8.05 4.95 -16.86
CA TYR A 6 -8.04 4.51 -18.25
C TYR A 6 -6.97 5.20 -19.11
N ALA A 7 -6.59 6.44 -18.77
CA ALA A 7 -5.58 7.18 -19.52
C ALA A 7 -4.18 6.60 -19.29
N SER A 8 -3.83 6.25 -18.04
CA SER A 8 -2.56 5.59 -17.71
C SER A 8 -2.62 4.06 -17.80
N ARG A 9 -3.81 3.49 -18.02
CA ARG A 9 -4.08 2.04 -17.93
C ARG A 9 -3.60 1.45 -16.60
N GLU A 10 -4.01 2.05 -15.50
CA GLU A 10 -3.64 1.62 -14.16
C GLU A 10 -4.88 1.30 -13.32
N ILE A 11 -4.82 0.20 -12.57
CA ILE A 11 -5.81 -0.15 -11.56
C ILE A 11 -5.15 0.03 -10.21
N ASN A 12 -5.63 0.99 -9.41
CA ASN A 12 -5.12 1.28 -8.08
C ASN A 12 -6.05 0.68 -7.03
N CYS A 13 -5.55 -0.19 -6.17
CA CYS A 13 -6.32 -0.94 -5.19
C CYS A 13 -5.85 -0.62 -3.77
N LYS A 14 -6.68 0.09 -2.99
CA LYS A 14 -6.34 0.39 -1.59
C LYS A 14 -6.72 -0.74 -0.65
N ILE A 15 -5.73 -1.33 0.02
CA ILE A 15 -5.90 -2.28 1.14
C ILE A 15 -5.66 -1.53 2.45
N VAL A 16 -6.55 -1.71 3.43
CA VAL A 16 -6.45 -1.08 4.75
C VAL A 16 -6.38 -2.17 5.81
N TYR A 17 -5.28 -2.21 6.55
CA TYR A 17 -5.16 -3.02 7.76
C TYR A 17 -5.89 -2.30 8.89
N TYR A 18 -6.99 -2.90 9.37
CA TYR A 18 -7.80 -2.34 10.44
C TYR A 18 -7.73 -3.22 11.69
N GLY A 19 -7.82 -2.61 12.87
CA GLY A 19 -7.77 -3.32 14.15
C GLY A 19 -7.28 -2.43 15.30
N PRO A 20 -7.36 -2.91 16.54
CA PRO A 20 -6.98 -2.15 17.73
C PRO A 20 -5.50 -1.76 17.73
N GLY A 21 -5.12 -0.80 18.59
CA GLY A 21 -3.72 -0.45 18.81
C GLY A 21 -2.88 -1.69 19.13
N LEU A 22 -1.62 -1.72 18.66
CA LEU A 22 -0.65 -2.80 18.93
C LEU A 22 -1.02 -4.20 18.40
N CYS A 23 -2.08 -4.35 17.60
CA CYS A 23 -2.49 -5.65 17.04
C CYS A 23 -1.63 -6.15 15.86
N GLY A 24 -0.45 -5.55 15.62
CA GLY A 24 0.50 -6.02 14.60
C GLY A 24 0.27 -5.52 13.16
N LYS A 25 -0.53 -4.45 12.95
CA LYS A 25 -0.75 -3.87 11.60
C LYS A 25 0.54 -3.48 10.89
N THR A 26 1.37 -2.68 11.57
CA THR A 26 2.68 -2.23 11.06
C THR A 26 3.63 -3.40 10.82
N THR A 27 3.64 -4.40 11.71
CA THR A 27 4.44 -5.62 11.54
C THR A 27 4.08 -6.37 10.27
N ASN A 28 2.80 -6.42 9.91
CA ASN A 28 2.33 -7.06 8.68
C ASN A 28 2.86 -6.32 7.43
N LEU A 29 2.74 -4.99 7.41
CA LEU A 29 3.22 -4.16 6.29
C LEU A 29 4.76 -4.23 6.14
N GLN A 30 5.50 -4.23 7.26
CA GLN A 30 6.95 -4.44 7.27
C GLN A 30 7.35 -5.81 6.73
N PHE A 31 6.64 -6.86 7.12
CA PHE A 31 6.90 -8.22 6.61
C PHE A 31 6.71 -8.29 5.09
N ILE A 32 5.60 -7.75 4.58
CA ILE A 32 5.32 -7.73 3.13
C ILE A 32 6.37 -6.88 2.39
N TYR A 33 6.71 -5.69 2.89
CA TYR A 33 7.75 -4.84 2.29
C TYR A 33 9.11 -5.54 2.21
N ASN A 34 9.52 -6.22 3.28
CA ASN A 34 10.80 -6.92 3.31
C ASN A 34 10.82 -8.15 2.39
N LYS A 35 9.67 -8.81 2.17
CA LYS A 35 9.55 -9.97 1.28
C LYS A 35 9.26 -9.63 -0.18
N SER A 36 8.88 -8.39 -0.47
CA SER A 36 8.61 -7.92 -1.84
C SER A 36 9.92 -7.62 -2.59
N ALA A 37 9.92 -7.88 -3.91
CA ALA A 37 11.06 -7.59 -4.77
C ALA A 37 11.34 -6.09 -4.84
N GLU A 38 12.62 -5.70 -4.86
CA GLU A 38 13.03 -4.29 -4.86
C GLU A 38 12.54 -3.51 -6.09
N GLU A 39 12.38 -4.20 -7.21
CA GLU A 39 11.89 -3.63 -8.47
C GLU A 39 10.39 -3.32 -8.47
N THR A 40 9.61 -3.96 -7.59
CA THR A 40 8.14 -3.83 -7.54
C THR A 40 7.63 -3.08 -6.34
N LYS A 41 8.48 -2.80 -5.33
CA LYS A 41 8.11 -2.07 -4.12
C LYS A 41 8.57 -0.61 -4.16
N GLY A 42 7.64 0.31 -3.90
CA GLY A 42 7.96 1.70 -3.60
C GLY A 42 8.48 1.88 -2.17
N LYS A 43 8.91 3.10 -1.82
CA LYS A 43 9.32 3.42 -0.45
C LYS A 43 8.12 3.29 0.50
N MET A 44 8.35 2.67 1.66
CA MET A 44 7.39 2.74 2.76
C MET A 44 7.33 4.18 3.28
N ILE A 45 6.15 4.77 3.28
CA ILE A 45 5.91 6.13 3.76
C ILE A 45 5.07 6.03 5.02
N SER A 46 5.57 6.60 6.12
CA SER A 46 4.82 6.77 7.36
C SER A 46 4.43 8.23 7.52
N LEU A 47 3.13 8.53 7.44
CA LEU A 47 2.60 9.87 7.71
C LEU A 47 2.14 9.94 9.16
N ALA A 48 2.64 10.93 9.92
CA ALA A 48 2.18 11.24 11.27
C ALA A 48 1.61 12.66 11.26
N THR A 49 0.31 12.81 11.53
CA THR A 49 -0.34 14.12 11.71
C THR A 49 -0.21 14.57 13.16
N GLU A 50 0.19 15.83 13.38
CA GLU A 50 0.40 16.40 14.73
C GLU A 50 -0.86 16.35 15.61
N THR A 51 -2.03 16.46 15.00
CA THR A 51 -3.33 16.51 15.68
C THR A 51 -3.91 15.14 16.04
N GLU A 52 -3.49 14.07 15.36
CA GLU A 52 -3.96 12.71 15.63
C GLU A 52 -2.75 11.78 15.79
N ARG A 53 -2.29 11.64 17.04
CA ARG A 53 -1.20 10.74 17.49
C ARG A 53 -1.36 9.25 17.11
N THR A 54 -2.35 8.89 16.30
CA THR A 54 -2.77 7.50 16.04
C THR A 54 -3.04 7.18 14.58
N LEU A 55 -2.98 8.16 13.66
CA LEU A 55 -3.03 7.87 12.22
C LEU A 55 -1.64 7.62 11.68
N PHE A 56 -1.10 6.43 11.96
CA PHE A 56 0.05 5.90 11.25
C PHE A 56 -0.46 5.18 10.01
N PHE A 57 -0.24 5.77 8.84
CA PHE A 57 -0.42 5.08 7.57
C PHE A 57 0.93 4.67 7.05
N ASP A 58 1.19 3.37 6.97
CA ASP A 58 2.30 2.83 6.21
C ASP A 58 1.78 2.49 4.80
N PHE A 59 2.25 3.24 3.80
CA PHE A 59 1.93 2.97 2.40
C PHE A 59 2.95 2.02 1.81
N LEU A 60 2.49 0.96 1.15
CA LEU A 60 3.35 0.02 0.44
C LEU A 60 2.94 -0.05 -1.04
N PRO A 61 3.59 0.74 -1.91
CA PRO A 61 3.31 0.72 -3.33
C PRO A 61 3.78 -0.62 -3.90
N LEU A 62 2.87 -1.47 -4.37
CA LEU A 62 3.22 -2.73 -5.03
C LEU A 62 2.72 -2.75 -6.47
N ALA A 63 3.63 -3.04 -7.40
CA ALA A 63 3.29 -3.36 -8.78
C ALA A 63 3.20 -4.89 -8.95
N LEU A 64 2.00 -5.41 -9.21
CA LEU A 64 1.73 -6.86 -9.29
C LEU A 64 1.65 -7.40 -10.72
N GLY A 65 1.85 -6.55 -11.73
CA GLY A 65 1.87 -6.92 -13.14
C GLY A 65 0.71 -6.33 -13.94
N GLU A 66 0.36 -6.95 -15.05
CA GLU A 66 -0.69 -6.47 -15.96
C GLU A 66 -1.90 -7.42 -16.02
N ILE A 67 -3.10 -6.86 -15.92
CA ILE A 67 -4.38 -7.55 -16.11
C ILE A 67 -5.12 -6.88 -17.26
N ARG A 68 -5.38 -7.62 -18.34
CA ARG A 68 -6.09 -7.11 -19.54
C ARG A 68 -5.50 -5.79 -20.09
N GLY A 69 -4.17 -5.65 -20.04
CA GLY A 69 -3.45 -4.45 -20.48
C GLY A 69 -3.47 -3.27 -19.50
N PHE A 70 -3.93 -3.48 -18.27
CA PHE A 70 -3.83 -2.50 -17.17
C PHE A 70 -2.79 -2.93 -16.14
N LYS A 71 -1.92 -2.02 -15.75
CA LYS A 71 -0.96 -2.22 -14.65
C LYS A 71 -1.68 -2.18 -13.31
N THR A 72 -1.51 -3.20 -12.49
CA THR A 72 -2.09 -3.25 -11.13
C THR A 72 -1.14 -2.65 -10.12
N ARG A 73 -1.65 -1.70 -9.34
CA ARG A 73 -0.95 -0.96 -8.29
C ARG A 73 -1.75 -1.00 -7.00
N PHE A 74 -1.06 -1.05 -5.88
CA PHE A 74 -1.65 -1.10 -4.53
C PHE A 74 -1.09 0.01 -3.66
#